data_AF-A0A0M0KZU5-F1
#
_entry.id   AF-A0A0M0KZU5-F1
#
_cell.length_a   1.000
_cell.length_b   1.000
_cell.length_c   1.000
_cell.angle_alpha   90.00
_cell.angle_beta   90.00
_cell.angle_gamma   90.00
#
_symmetry.space_group_name_H-M   'P 1'
#
loop_
_entity.id
_entity.type
_entity.pdbx_description
1 polymer ?
#
loop_
_entity_poly.entity_id
_entity_poly.type
_entity_poly.pdbx_seq_one_letter_code
_entity_poly.pdbx_strand_id
1 'polypeptide(L)'
;MLPSVIRVKGFTRENRYEMIDHAVNSIQTCGGWVTNHTMYSNKIIVINFEIEAKGVRNLLHLFNQNGLVLFAEISQMMNEFSEDIVKGKEEKEIMGSINITFINGEPPTRNEVPPIPG
;
A
#
# COMPACT_ATOMS: atom_id res chain seq x y z
N MET A 1 -7.93 18.86 8.07
CA MET A 1 -7.58 17.95 9.18
C MET A 1 -6.86 16.77 8.57
N LEU A 2 -5.75 16.30 9.15
CA LEU A 2 -5.05 15.12 8.61
C LEU A 2 -5.91 13.86 8.82
N PRO A 3 -6.05 13.00 7.81
CA PRO A 3 -6.67 11.69 7.96
C PRO A 3 -6.02 10.90 9.11
N SER A 4 -6.81 10.07 9.79
CA SER A 4 -6.30 9.13 10.79
C SER A 4 -5.79 7.83 10.15
N VAL A 5 -6.28 7.51 8.96
CA VAL A 5 -5.92 6.29 8.22
C VAL A 5 -5.79 6.57 6.73
N ILE A 6 -4.92 5.83 6.05
CA ILE A 6 -4.78 5.86 4.59
C ILE A 6 -5.04 4.48 3.99
N ARG A 7 -5.73 4.45 2.85
CA ARG A 7 -6.00 3.22 2.10
C ARG A 7 -5.64 3.44 0.66
N VAL A 8 -4.58 2.78 0.22
CA VAL A 8 -4.08 2.84 -1.13
C VAL A 8 -4.48 1.57 -1.85
N LYS A 9 -4.90 1.72 -3.10
CA LYS A 9 -5.14 0.61 -3.99
C LYS A 9 -4.32 0.85 -5.25
N GLY A 10 -3.79 -0.22 -5.81
CA GLY A 10 -3.10 -0.17 -7.09
C GLY A 10 -3.09 -1.51 -7.78
N PHE A 11 -2.66 -1.50 -9.02
CA PHE A 11 -2.45 -2.70 -9.80
C PHE A 11 -1.10 -2.64 -10.51
N THR A 12 -0.54 -3.81 -10.81
CA THR A 12 0.70 -3.92 -11.56
C THR A 12 0.70 -5.14 -12.46
N ARG A 13 1.55 -5.12 -13.49
CA ARG A 13 1.89 -6.28 -14.33
C ARG A 13 3.29 -6.81 -14.05
N GLU A 14 4.02 -6.17 -13.14
CA GLU A 14 5.39 -6.53 -12.79
C GLU A 14 5.47 -7.81 -11.95
N ASN A 15 6.69 -8.30 -11.75
CA ASN A 15 6.95 -9.46 -10.91
C ASN A 15 6.44 -9.23 -9.48
N ARG A 16 5.71 -10.20 -8.94
CA ARG A 16 5.10 -10.08 -7.61
C ARG A 16 6.10 -9.89 -6.48
N TYR A 17 7.23 -10.59 -6.51
CA TYR A 17 8.21 -10.55 -5.43
C TYR A 17 8.93 -9.21 -5.44
N GLU A 18 9.37 -8.78 -6.62
CA GLU A 18 10.01 -7.48 -6.81
C GLU A 18 9.07 -6.32 -6.42
N MET A 19 7.79 -6.42 -6.75
CA MET A 19 6.81 -5.41 -6.37
C MET A 19 6.54 -5.38 -4.85
N ILE A 20 6.48 -6.54 -4.21
CA ILE A 20 6.32 -6.61 -2.76
C ILE A 20 7.54 -5.99 -2.08
N ASP A 21 8.75 -6.36 -2.51
CA ASP A 21 10.00 -5.79 -2.00
C ASP A 21 10.05 -4.27 -2.23
N HIS A 22 9.67 -3.80 -3.43
CA HIS A 22 9.56 -2.38 -3.75
C HIS A 22 8.60 -1.65 -2.81
N ALA A 23 7.42 -2.21 -2.55
CA ALA A 23 6.42 -1.61 -1.66
C ALA A 23 6.93 -1.54 -0.22
N VAL A 24 7.52 -2.62 0.30
CA VAL A 24 8.09 -2.67 1.66
C VAL A 24 9.24 -1.67 1.80
N ASN A 25 10.17 -1.65 0.85
CA ASN A 25 11.31 -0.73 0.85
C ASN A 25 10.87 0.73 0.73
N SER A 26 9.83 1.01 -0.05
CA SER A 26 9.26 2.36 -0.19
C SER A 26 8.68 2.86 1.14
N ILE A 27 7.96 1.99 1.88
CA ILE A 27 7.43 2.29 3.21
C ILE A 27 8.58 2.63 4.17
N GLN A 28 9.62 1.79 4.22
CA GLN A 28 10.77 1.98 5.10
C GLN A 28 11.54 3.28 4.77
N THR A 29 11.78 3.53 3.49
CA THR A 29 12.49 4.74 3.02
C THR A 29 11.75 6.03 3.39
N CYS A 30 10.42 5.95 3.50
CA CYS A 30 9.57 7.08 3.86
C CYS A 30 9.32 7.22 5.37
N GLY A 31 10.09 6.53 6.22
CA GLY A 31 9.96 6.61 7.68
C GLY A 31 8.76 5.82 8.24
N GLY A 32 8.27 4.82 7.51
CA GLY A 32 7.26 3.90 7.99
C GLY A 32 7.78 2.49 8.23
N TRP A 33 6.96 1.64 8.82
CA TRP A 33 7.23 0.21 8.98
C TRP A 33 6.00 -0.62 8.64
N VAL A 34 6.24 -1.81 8.11
CA VAL A 34 5.18 -2.78 7.82
C VAL A 34 4.76 -3.45 9.12
N THR A 35 3.47 -3.39 9.43
CA THR A 35 2.89 -4.04 10.61
C THR A 35 2.40 -5.45 10.31
N ASN A 36 1.88 -5.67 9.09
CA ASN A 36 1.42 -6.96 8.64
C ASN A 36 1.37 -7.01 7.10
N HIS A 37 1.49 -8.20 6.52
CA HIS A 37 1.15 -8.42 5.11
C HIS A 37 0.33 -9.71 4.98
N THR A 38 -0.63 -9.71 4.07
CA THR A 38 -1.51 -10.87 3.86
C THR A 38 -1.75 -11.05 2.38
N MET A 39 -1.31 -12.20 1.88
CA MET A 39 -1.53 -12.62 0.49
C MET A 39 -2.84 -13.41 0.43
N TYR A 40 -3.87 -12.85 -0.20
CA TYR A 40 -5.19 -13.48 -0.31
C TYR A 40 -5.28 -14.44 -1.49
N SER A 41 -4.46 -14.23 -2.52
CA SER A 41 -4.33 -15.10 -3.69
C SER A 41 -3.00 -14.84 -4.39
N ASN A 42 -2.68 -15.60 -5.44
CA ASN A 42 -1.58 -15.26 -6.35
C ASN A 42 -1.76 -13.92 -7.09
N LYS A 43 -2.93 -13.26 -6.96
CA LYS A 43 -3.25 -12.00 -7.64
C LYS A 43 -3.45 -10.81 -6.69
N ILE A 44 -3.53 -11.02 -5.38
CA ILE A 44 -3.86 -9.94 -4.44
C ILE A 44 -3.04 -10.08 -3.17
N ILE A 45 -2.34 -9.00 -2.81
CA ILE A 45 -1.72 -8.82 -1.50
C ILE A 45 -2.20 -7.52 -0.86
N VAL A 46 -2.36 -7.54 0.46
CA VAL A 46 -2.54 -6.33 1.27
C VAL A 46 -1.38 -6.21 2.24
N ILE A 47 -0.75 -5.04 2.27
CA ILE A 47 0.33 -4.69 3.20
C ILE A 47 -0.19 -3.57 4.10
N ASN A 48 -0.21 -3.82 5.40
CA ASN A 48 -0.54 -2.85 6.44
C ASN A 48 0.76 -2.25 6.98
N PHE A 49 0.75 -0.95 7.27
CA PHE A 49 1.92 -0.23 7.71
C PHE A 49 1.54 0.96 8.60
N GLU A 50 2.52 1.50 9.29
CA GLU A 50 2.45 2.77 10.01
C GLU A 50 3.52 3.70 9.46
N ILE A 51 3.21 4.98 9.33
CA ILE A 51 4.13 5.97 8.75
C ILE A 51 3.89 7.35 9.37
N GLU A 52 4.96 8.13 9.50
CA GLU A 52 4.87 9.55 9.87
C GLU A 52 4.17 10.37 8.78
N ALA A 53 3.36 11.36 9.17
CA ALA A 53 2.61 12.20 8.23
C ALA A 53 3.50 12.87 7.17
N LYS A 54 4.75 13.23 7.54
CA LYS A 54 5.74 13.81 6.61
C LYS A 54 6.14 12.87 5.46
N GLY A 55 6.08 11.56 5.68
CA GLY A 55 6.49 10.54 4.72
C GLY A 55 5.41 10.15 3.71
N VAL A 56 4.13 10.40 4.01
CA VAL A 56 2.99 9.91 3.22
C VAL A 56 3.04 10.37 1.76
N ARG A 57 3.31 11.65 1.51
CA ARG A 57 3.32 12.20 0.16
C ARG A 57 4.43 11.60 -0.71
N ASN A 58 5.61 11.39 -0.12
CA ASN A 58 6.73 10.72 -0.80
C ASN A 58 6.43 9.24 -1.04
N LEU A 59 5.81 8.57 -0.06
CA LEU A 59 5.39 7.18 -0.19
C LEU A 59 4.44 6.98 -1.37
N LEU A 60 3.41 7.83 -1.48
CA LEU A 60 2.46 7.79 -2.59
C LEU A 60 3.14 8.02 -3.95
N HIS A 61 4.19 8.85 -3.99
CA HIS A 61 4.99 9.03 -5.19
C HIS A 61 5.78 7.76 -5.55
N LEU A 62 6.50 7.15 -4.59
CA LEU A 62 7.26 5.92 -4.79
C LEU A 62 6.37 4.72 -5.16
N PHE A 63 5.18 4.65 -4.58
CA PHE A 63 4.18 3.66 -4.95
C PHE A 63 3.65 3.84 -6.37
N ASN A 64 3.70 5.03 -6.96
CA ASN A 64 3.28 5.24 -8.34
C ASN A 64 4.46 5.15 -9.34
N GLN A 65 5.55 4.50 -8.92
CA GLN A 65 6.73 4.20 -9.73
C GLN A 65 6.86 2.68 -9.93
N ASN A 66 7.88 2.26 -10.69
CA ASN A 66 8.25 0.86 -10.90
C ASN A 66 7.08 -0.04 -11.37
N GLY A 67 6.19 0.50 -12.21
CA GLY A 67 5.09 -0.25 -12.82
C GLY A 67 3.89 -0.50 -11.89
N LEU A 68 3.86 0.06 -10.68
CA LEU A 68 2.67 0.10 -9.84
C LEU A 68 1.83 1.32 -10.19
N VAL A 69 0.61 1.07 -10.64
CA VAL A 69 -0.35 2.11 -11.01
C VAL A 69 -1.38 2.23 -9.90
N LEU A 70 -1.46 3.40 -9.28
CA LEU A 70 -2.43 3.67 -8.24
C LEU A 70 -3.78 4.15 -8.81
N PHE A 71 -4.87 3.89 -8.11
CA PHE A 71 -6.18 4.39 -8.51
C PHE A 71 -6.30 5.92 -8.29
N ALA A 72 -7.24 6.55 -9.00
CA ALA A 72 -7.40 8.01 -9.05
C ALA A 72 -7.68 8.67 -7.69
N GLU A 73 -8.16 7.92 -6.70
CA GLU A 73 -8.42 8.37 -5.32
C GLU A 73 -7.16 8.92 -4.64
N ILE A 74 -5.97 8.56 -5.13
CA ILE A 74 -4.68 9.06 -4.63
C ILE A 74 -4.48 10.55 -4.86
N SER A 75 -5.01 11.13 -5.93
CA SER A 75 -4.87 12.57 -6.17
C SER A 75 -5.53 13.39 -5.07
N GLN A 76 -6.67 12.92 -4.54
CA GLN A 76 -7.31 13.57 -3.39
C GLN A 76 -6.47 13.42 -2.12
N MET A 77 -5.94 12.21 -1.87
CA MET A 77 -5.08 11.95 -0.71
C MET A 77 -3.81 12.83 -0.73
N MET A 78 -3.18 13.00 -1.89
CA MET A 78 -2.01 13.89 -2.05
C MET A 78 -2.30 15.34 -1.64
N ASN A 79 -3.54 15.81 -1.80
CA ASN A 79 -3.96 17.14 -1.38
C ASN A 79 -4.24 17.21 0.13
N GLU A 80 -4.74 16.13 0.74
CA GLU A 80 -4.96 16.03 2.19
C GLU A 80 -3.65 16.01 2.99
N PHE A 81 -2.55 15.64 2.34
CA PHE A 81 -1.18 15.63 2.87
C PHE A 81 -0.31 16.73 2.24
N SER A 82 -0.89 17.89 1.90
CA SER A 82 -0.11 19.05 1.47
C SER A 82 0.83 19.54 2.57
N GLU A 83 1.94 20.17 2.18
CA GLU A 83 2.96 20.66 3.13
C GLU A 83 2.36 21.60 4.19
N ASP A 84 1.43 22.48 3.79
CA ASP A 84 0.75 23.41 4.69
C ASP A 84 -0.11 22.70 5.76
N ILE A 85 -0.67 21.53 5.45
CA ILE A 85 -1.52 20.74 6.36
C ILE A 85 -0.68 19.87 7.28
N VAL A 86 0.44 19.36 6.77
CA VAL A 86 1.40 18.51 7.51
C VAL A 86 2.25 19.33 8.48
N LYS A 87 2.48 20.61 8.19
CA LYS A 87 3.27 21.51 9.02
C LYS A 87 2.77 21.55 10.48
N GLY A 88 3.66 21.25 11.42
CA GLY A 88 3.37 21.14 12.85
C GLY A 88 2.70 19.82 13.27
N LYS A 89 2.63 18.84 12.38
CA LYS A 89 2.10 17.48 12.62
C LYS A 89 2.97 16.40 11.95
N GLU A 90 4.23 16.71 11.71
CA GLU A 90 5.16 15.90 10.92
C GLU A 90 5.37 14.51 11.53
N GLU A 91 5.47 14.44 12.85
CA GLU A 91 5.70 13.22 13.65
C GLU A 91 4.40 12.46 13.95
N LYS A 92 3.25 12.94 13.48
CA LYS A 92 1.99 12.23 13.68
C LYS A 92 2.03 10.92 12.89
N GLU A 93 1.96 9.81 13.61
CA GLU A 93 1.84 8.48 13.01
C GLU A 93 0.46 8.25 12.40
N ILE A 94 0.45 7.59 11.25
CA ILE A 94 -0.74 7.32 10.45
C ILE A 94 -0.71 5.86 10.04
N MET A 95 -1.80 5.17 10.34
CA MET A 95 -1.98 3.78 9.92
C MET A 95 -2.39 3.74 8.44
N GLY A 96 -1.72 2.89 7.69
CA GLY A 96 -1.90 2.73 6.26
C GLY A 96 -2.11 1.30 5.83
N SER A 97 -2.75 1.14 4.68
CA SER A 97 -2.76 -0.13 3.95
C SER A 97 -2.60 0.12 2.46
N ILE A 98 -1.87 -0.76 1.78
CA ILE A 98 -1.84 -0.83 0.34
C ILE A 98 -2.34 -2.20 -0.13
N ASN A 99 -3.34 -2.17 -1.02
CA ASN A 99 -3.81 -3.35 -1.74
C ASN A 99 -3.23 -3.32 -3.16
N ILE A 100 -2.43 -4.34 -3.49
CA ILE A 100 -1.80 -4.49 -4.80
C ILE A 100 -2.46 -5.66 -5.51
N THR A 101 -3.03 -5.39 -6.69
CA THR A 101 -3.56 -6.39 -7.60
C THR A 101 -2.55 -6.72 -8.70
N PHE A 102 -2.13 -7.97 -8.80
CA PHE A 102 -1.24 -8.46 -9.85
C PHE A 102 -2.04 -8.93 -11.06
N ILE A 103 -1.84 -8.26 -12.19
CA ILE A 103 -2.42 -8.63 -13.47
C ILE A 103 -1.45 -9.60 -14.15
N ASN A 104 -1.60 -10.89 -13.85
CA ASN A 104 -0.85 -11.97 -14.49
C ASN A 104 -1.78 -12.97 -15.21
N GLY A 105 -1.23 -13.69 -16.19
CA GLY A 105 -1.92 -14.74 -16.94
C GLY A 105 -2.06 -16.06 -16.17
N GLU A 106 -1.60 -16.11 -14.92
CA GLU A 106 -1.65 -17.32 -14.11
C GLU A 106 -3.10 -17.70 -13.75
N PRO A 107 -3.43 -19.00 -13.68
CA PRO A 107 -4.70 -19.44 -13.13
C PRO A 107 -4.82 -19.00 -11.66
N PRO A 108 -6.01 -18.61 -11.18
CA PRO A 108 -6.20 -18.23 -9.79
C PRO A 108 -5.86 -19.40 -8.87
N THR A 109 -4.94 -19.20 -7.94
CA THR A 109 -4.73 -20.16 -6.86
C THR A 109 -5.89 -19.99 -5.88
N ARG A 110 -6.85 -20.92 -5.90
CA ARG A 110 -7.89 -21.00 -4.87
C ARG A 110 -7.28 -21.68 -3.65
N ASN A 111 -7.43 -21.07 -2.47
CA ASN A 111 -7.23 -21.80 -1.23
C ASN A 111 -8.31 -22.88 -1.13
N GLU A 112 -7.91 -24.14 -0.99
CA GLU A 112 -8.85 -25.22 -0.74
C GLU A 112 -9.53 -24.98 0.62
N VAL A 113 -10.86 -24.87 0.61
CA VAL A 113 -11.64 -24.81 1.84
C VAL A 113 -11.77 -26.26 2.33
N PRO A 114 -11.30 -26.59 3.55
CA PRO A 114 -11.47 -27.94 4.07
C PRO A 114 -12.97 -28.26 4.18
N PRO A 115 -13.38 -29.51 3.92
CA PRO A 115 -14.77 -29.92 4.16
C PRO A 115 -15.14 -29.70 5.62
N ILE A 116 -16.34 -29.18 5.88
CA ILE A 116 -16.87 -29.00 7.24
C ILE A 116 -17.14 -30.41 7.80
N PRO A 117 -16.53 -30.80 8.94
CA PRO A 117 -16.89 -32.05 9.60
C PRO A 117 -18.35 -31.99 10.05
N GLY A 118 -19.17 -32.92 9.54
CA GLY A 118 -20.52 -33.19 10.01
C GLY A 118 -20.54 -34.25 11.10
#